data_AF-D9TRC2-F1
#
_entry.id   AF-D9TRC2-F1
#
_cell.length_a   1.000
_cell.length_b   1.000
_cell.length_c   1.000
_cell.angle_alpha   90.00
_cell.angle_beta   90.00
_cell.angle_gamma   90.00
#
_symmetry.space_group_name_H-M   'P 1'
#
loop_
_entity.id
_entity.type
_entity.pdbx_description
1 polymer ?
#
loop_
_entity_poly.entity_id
_entity_poly.type
_entity_poly.pdbx_seq_one_letter_code
_entity_poly.pdbx_strand_id
1 'polypeptide(L)'
;MDRSYLIENYKDMNLYDDIDKNLDVLKALLKQSSDIIFREFRIGEKKVKAFLICVDGLVDKALINNNIIEPITLETRKLDGNALTKKSVYESLLNYFITTADIKEEEKIGDIIDSLLDGDTPLIVDGVRKSIIISTRGWEQRSISESTTEAVVRGPKEAFVETLRVNTSMLRRRIKNPNFIIESLKVGKYTKTNVAIAYIKDVAKDEVVEEVKNRLNKIDIDGIVDSGYLEEMIEDNPFSPFPQIEHSERPDKIAAELLEGRVAIISDGSPEVLVVPTTFVQFFQSAEDYYERYYISTLFRILRLAAMLMSLTLPSIYVAAVTYHQEMIPSPLAISIAAQREGVPFTTLMEAFLMEFFFEILREAGIRLPMQVGQAVSIVGALVIGQAAVQAGLVSAATVIVVALTGIASFSIPAFNIAITFRLLRFAMLVVGGTLGFFGIIMALMMILAHLASLESFGVPYLSPLAPSNTRELNDVFIRIPWWAKIFRPHKVAGKNVKRQNYTRS
;
A
#
# COMPACT_ATOMS: atom_id res chain seq x y z
N MET A 1 -1.66 -34.79 3.04
CA MET A 1 -0.36 -34.26 3.50
C MET A 1 -0.62 -32.93 4.16
N ASP A 2 0.08 -32.60 5.24
CA ASP A 2 -0.01 -31.27 5.85
C ASP A 2 0.57 -30.21 4.90
N ARG A 3 -0.07 -29.04 4.82
CA ARG A 3 0.33 -27.95 3.92
C ARG A 3 1.73 -27.44 4.24
N SER A 4 2.09 -27.38 5.52
CA SER A 4 3.43 -26.95 5.97
C SER A 4 4.54 -27.85 5.40
N TYR A 5 4.34 -29.16 5.40
CA TYR A 5 5.28 -30.11 4.80
C TYR A 5 5.42 -29.90 3.29
N LEU A 6 4.30 -29.67 2.59
CA LEU A 6 4.33 -29.40 1.15
C LEU A 6 5.09 -28.12 0.83
N ILE A 7 4.88 -27.04 1.57
CA ILE A 7 5.57 -25.75 1.34
C ILE A 7 7.09 -25.86 1.52
N GLU A 8 7.57 -26.67 2.46
CA GLU A 8 9.01 -26.84 2.67
C GLU A 8 9.67 -27.68 1.58
N ASN A 9 8.93 -28.58 0.93
CA ASN A 9 9.50 -29.63 0.09
C ASN A 9 9.03 -29.60 -1.38
N TYR A 10 8.05 -28.76 -1.75
CA TYR A 10 7.46 -28.79 -3.10
C TYR A 10 8.48 -28.54 -4.23
N LYS A 11 9.57 -27.84 -3.94
CA LYS A 11 10.63 -27.55 -4.91
C LYS A 11 11.32 -28.81 -5.44
N ASP A 12 11.44 -29.83 -4.60
CA ASP A 12 12.13 -31.07 -4.92
C ASP A 12 11.17 -32.24 -5.22
N MET A 13 9.85 -32.01 -5.10
CA MET A 13 8.83 -33.02 -5.40
C MET A 13 8.59 -33.15 -6.90
N ASN A 14 8.56 -34.38 -7.39
CA ASN A 14 8.15 -34.71 -8.75
C ASN A 14 6.64 -34.98 -8.81
N LEU A 15 6.06 -34.83 -10.00
CA LEU A 15 4.69 -35.26 -10.28
C LEU A 15 4.51 -36.76 -10.05
N TYR A 16 3.35 -37.12 -9.51
CA TYR A 16 2.89 -38.49 -9.35
C TYR A 16 2.22 -39.00 -10.64
N ASP A 17 2.16 -40.32 -10.84
CA ASP A 17 1.40 -40.91 -11.95
C ASP A 17 -0.13 -40.70 -11.81
N ASP A 18 -0.57 -40.54 -10.57
CA ASP A 18 -1.97 -40.35 -10.19
C ASP A 18 -2.33 -38.86 -10.21
N ILE A 19 -3.18 -38.47 -11.16
CA ILE A 19 -3.61 -37.08 -11.32
C ILE A 19 -4.36 -36.54 -10.10
N ASP A 20 -5.13 -37.39 -9.41
CA ASP A 20 -5.94 -36.95 -8.27
C ASP A 20 -5.00 -36.55 -7.11
N LYS A 21 -3.88 -37.26 -6.93
CA LYS A 21 -2.82 -36.87 -5.97
C LYS A 21 -2.14 -35.56 -6.35
N ASN A 22 -1.80 -35.36 -7.63
CA ASN A 22 -1.20 -34.10 -8.10
C ASN A 22 -2.14 -32.92 -7.86
N LEU A 23 -3.43 -33.12 -8.15
CA LEU A 23 -4.48 -32.13 -7.93
C LEU A 23 -4.63 -31.78 -6.46
N ASP A 24 -4.62 -32.77 -5.56
CA ASP A 24 -4.69 -32.54 -4.11
C ASP A 24 -3.48 -31.77 -3.58
N VAL A 25 -2.27 -32.10 -4.05
CA VAL A 25 -1.04 -31.38 -3.68
C VAL A 25 -1.09 -29.92 -4.14
N LEU A 26 -1.43 -29.67 -5.41
CA LEU A 26 -1.49 -28.31 -5.95
C LEU A 26 -2.64 -27.51 -5.33
N LYS A 27 -3.80 -28.12 -5.08
CA LYS A 27 -4.89 -27.48 -4.33
C LYS A 27 -4.46 -27.17 -2.89
N ALA A 28 -3.75 -28.05 -2.19
CA ALA A 28 -3.27 -27.76 -0.84
C ALA A 28 -2.30 -26.58 -0.81
N LEU A 29 -1.45 -26.43 -1.84
CA LEU A 29 -0.52 -25.31 -1.94
C LEU A 29 -1.21 -23.98 -2.29
N LEU A 30 -2.14 -23.99 -3.25
CA LEU A 30 -2.58 -22.79 -3.97
C LEU A 30 -4.06 -22.42 -3.79
N LYS A 31 -4.94 -23.35 -3.41
CA LYS A 31 -6.41 -23.16 -3.42
C LYS A 31 -6.91 -22.06 -2.48
N GLN A 32 -6.09 -21.62 -1.52
CA GLN A 32 -6.46 -20.50 -0.66
C GLN A 32 -6.54 -19.17 -1.42
N SER A 33 -5.92 -19.08 -2.60
CA SER A 33 -5.98 -17.86 -3.40
C SER A 33 -7.12 -17.92 -4.42
N SER A 34 -7.97 -16.89 -4.42
CA SER A 34 -9.16 -16.75 -5.27
C SER A 34 -8.85 -16.41 -6.73
N ASP A 35 -7.61 -16.04 -7.02
CA ASP A 35 -7.10 -15.73 -8.36
C ASP A 35 -6.59 -16.98 -9.11
N ILE A 36 -6.45 -18.13 -8.44
CA ILE A 36 -5.95 -19.35 -9.07
C ILE A 36 -7.12 -20.22 -9.53
N ILE A 37 -7.18 -20.47 -10.83
CA ILE A 37 -8.25 -21.24 -11.47
C ILE A 37 -7.73 -22.65 -11.76
N PHE A 38 -8.45 -23.65 -11.25
CA PHE A 38 -8.29 -25.06 -11.61
C PHE A 38 -9.42 -25.45 -12.54
N ARG A 39 -9.12 -25.94 -13.74
CA ARG A 39 -10.11 -26.45 -14.68
C ARG A 39 -9.82 -27.89 -15.04
N GLU A 40 -10.67 -28.78 -14.54
CA GLU A 40 -10.63 -30.22 -14.78
C GLU A 40 -11.47 -30.58 -16.01
N PHE A 41 -10.96 -31.46 -16.86
CA PHE A 41 -11.65 -31.94 -18.06
C PHE A 41 -11.19 -33.35 -18.45
N ARG A 42 -11.79 -33.90 -19.51
CA ARG A 42 -11.53 -35.26 -20.00
C ARG A 42 -11.16 -35.23 -21.47
N ILE A 43 -10.12 -35.97 -21.84
CA ILE A 43 -9.52 -35.97 -23.18
C ILE A 43 -9.82 -37.31 -23.88
N GLY A 44 -10.23 -37.21 -25.15
CA GLY A 44 -10.50 -38.34 -26.03
C GLY A 44 -11.67 -39.23 -25.59
N GLU A 45 -11.93 -40.29 -26.37
CA GLU A 45 -13.02 -41.24 -26.10
C GLU A 45 -12.82 -42.04 -24.80
N LYS A 46 -11.56 -42.36 -24.45
CA LYS A 46 -11.19 -43.04 -23.21
C LYS A 46 -11.34 -42.16 -21.97
N LYS A 47 -11.75 -40.89 -22.12
CA LYS A 47 -12.03 -39.95 -21.03
C LYS A 47 -10.85 -39.83 -20.05
N VAL A 48 -9.63 -39.72 -20.59
CA VAL A 48 -8.42 -39.54 -19.78
C VAL A 48 -8.55 -38.24 -19.00
N LYS A 49 -8.38 -38.28 -17.68
CA LYS A 49 -8.48 -37.09 -16.84
C LYS A 49 -7.31 -36.15 -17.14
N ALA A 50 -7.59 -34.87 -17.22
CA ALA A 50 -6.60 -33.82 -17.29
C ALA A 50 -7.09 -32.59 -16.54
N PHE A 51 -6.18 -31.73 -16.10
CA PHE A 51 -6.55 -30.42 -15.60
C PHE A 51 -5.52 -29.38 -16.03
N LEU A 52 -5.99 -28.14 -16.16
CA LEU A 52 -5.12 -26.99 -16.31
C LEU A 52 -5.21 -26.10 -15.06
N ILE A 53 -4.12 -25.38 -14.79
CA ILE A 53 -4.07 -24.37 -13.75
C ILE A 53 -3.62 -23.06 -14.40
N CYS A 54 -4.25 -21.95 -14.04
CA CYS A 54 -3.80 -20.63 -14.43
C CYS A 54 -4.07 -19.59 -13.34
N VAL A 55 -3.34 -18.47 -13.39
CA VAL A 55 -3.59 -17.31 -12.54
C VAL A 55 -4.44 -16.30 -13.31
N ASP A 56 -5.67 -16.09 -12.84
CA ASP A 56 -6.59 -15.11 -13.38
C ASP A 56 -5.95 -13.70 -13.35
N GLY A 57 -5.99 -12.99 -14.48
CA GLY A 57 -5.38 -11.67 -14.63
C GLY A 57 -3.90 -11.67 -15.06
N LEU A 58 -3.19 -12.81 -15.02
CA LEU A 58 -1.85 -12.95 -15.64
C LEU A 58 -1.89 -13.57 -17.03
N VAL A 59 -2.95 -14.34 -17.32
CA VAL A 59 -3.12 -15.09 -18.57
C VAL A 59 -4.12 -14.45 -19.53
N ASP A 60 -3.91 -14.65 -20.82
CA ASP A 60 -4.90 -14.39 -21.86
C ASP A 60 -5.93 -15.53 -21.90
N LYS A 61 -7.16 -15.22 -21.47
CA LYS A 61 -8.27 -16.20 -21.46
C LYS A 61 -8.68 -16.64 -22.87
N ALA A 62 -8.51 -15.80 -23.89
CA ALA A 62 -8.83 -16.15 -25.27
C ALA A 62 -7.83 -17.18 -25.80
N LEU A 63 -6.54 -17.02 -25.52
CA LEU A 63 -5.52 -18.03 -25.85
C LEU A 63 -5.82 -19.37 -25.17
N ILE A 64 -6.17 -19.37 -23.88
CA ILE A 64 -6.50 -20.63 -23.19
C ILE A 64 -7.72 -21.30 -23.80
N ASN A 65 -8.79 -20.54 -24.09
CA ASN A 65 -10.02 -21.15 -24.60
C ASN A 65 -9.87 -21.61 -26.05
N ASN A 66 -9.33 -20.77 -26.93
CA ASN A 66 -9.31 -21.01 -28.38
C ASN A 66 -8.13 -21.89 -28.83
N ASN A 67 -7.00 -21.84 -28.13
CA ASN A 67 -5.76 -22.52 -28.56
C ASN A 67 -5.41 -23.75 -27.71
N ILE A 68 -6.07 -23.93 -26.56
CA ILE A 68 -5.84 -25.08 -25.68
C ILE A 68 -7.14 -25.88 -25.53
N ILE A 69 -8.17 -25.28 -24.93
CA ILE A 69 -9.36 -26.05 -24.54
C ILE A 69 -10.20 -26.51 -25.72
N GLU A 70 -10.48 -25.62 -26.67
CA GLU A 70 -11.31 -25.93 -27.83
C GLU A 70 -10.68 -27.02 -28.72
N PRO A 71 -9.40 -26.93 -29.13
CA PRO A 71 -8.74 -28.00 -29.89
C PRO A 71 -8.74 -29.33 -29.14
N ILE A 72 -8.43 -29.31 -27.84
CA ILE A 72 -8.41 -30.53 -27.03
C ILE A 72 -9.81 -31.13 -26.91
N THR A 73 -10.86 -30.33 -26.81
CA THR A 73 -12.23 -30.85 -26.60
C THR A 73 -12.88 -31.33 -27.90
N LEU A 74 -12.67 -30.62 -29.00
CA LEU A 74 -13.30 -30.90 -30.29
C LEU A 74 -12.52 -31.93 -31.11
N GLU A 75 -11.20 -31.80 -31.17
CA GLU A 75 -10.37 -32.58 -32.09
C GLU A 75 -9.93 -33.93 -31.49
N THR A 76 -9.81 -34.05 -30.15
CA THR A 76 -9.48 -35.36 -29.54
C THR A 76 -10.62 -36.36 -29.61
N ARG A 77 -11.85 -35.93 -29.92
CA ARG A 77 -12.97 -36.84 -30.24
C ARG A 77 -12.80 -37.55 -31.57
N LYS A 78 -11.92 -37.05 -32.45
CA LYS A 78 -11.62 -37.65 -33.75
C LYS A 78 -10.46 -38.65 -33.69
N LEU A 79 -9.83 -38.83 -32.53
CA LEU A 79 -8.75 -39.78 -32.34
C LEU A 79 -9.33 -41.20 -32.19
N ASP A 80 -8.99 -42.10 -33.13
CA ASP A 80 -9.49 -43.47 -33.18
C ASP A 80 -9.20 -44.28 -31.90
N GLY A 81 -10.26 -44.89 -31.34
CA GLY A 81 -10.31 -45.42 -29.97
C GLY A 81 -9.44 -46.64 -29.62
N ASN A 82 -8.77 -47.29 -30.59
CA ASN A 82 -8.20 -48.62 -30.37
C ASN A 82 -6.70 -48.69 -29.98
N ALA A 83 -5.94 -47.59 -30.04
CA ALA A 83 -4.48 -47.62 -29.77
C ALA A 83 -3.93 -46.52 -28.83
N LEU A 84 -4.79 -45.75 -28.17
CA LEU A 84 -4.33 -44.65 -27.32
C LEU A 84 -4.05 -45.13 -25.88
N THR A 85 -2.77 -45.11 -25.51
CA THR A 85 -2.27 -45.22 -24.14
C THR A 85 -2.28 -43.82 -23.52
N LYS A 86 -2.36 -43.68 -22.19
CA LYS A 86 -2.28 -42.35 -21.53
C LYS A 86 -1.08 -41.52 -22.00
N LYS A 87 0.06 -42.19 -22.24
CA LYS A 87 1.29 -41.59 -22.79
C LYS A 87 1.15 -41.09 -24.23
N SER A 88 0.46 -41.83 -25.11
CA SER A 88 0.27 -41.38 -26.49
C SER A 88 -0.74 -40.23 -26.59
N VAL A 89 -1.68 -40.11 -25.64
CA VAL A 89 -2.52 -38.91 -25.51
C VAL A 89 -1.66 -37.69 -25.19
N TYR A 90 -0.74 -37.79 -24.23
CA TYR A 90 0.19 -36.71 -23.88
C TYR A 90 1.06 -36.29 -25.07
N GLU A 91 1.69 -37.25 -25.76
CA GLU A 91 2.50 -36.96 -26.95
C GLU A 91 1.66 -36.33 -28.08
N SER A 92 0.40 -36.72 -28.22
CA SER A 92 -0.48 -36.13 -29.22
C SER A 92 -0.84 -34.68 -28.89
N LEU A 93 -1.07 -34.37 -27.61
CA LEU A 93 -1.35 -33.01 -27.15
C LEU A 93 -0.18 -32.08 -27.46
N LEU A 94 1.03 -32.53 -27.16
CA LEU A 94 2.25 -31.76 -27.36
C LEU A 94 2.55 -31.49 -28.84
N ASN A 95 2.33 -32.47 -29.71
CA ASN A 95 2.73 -32.37 -31.12
C ASN A 95 1.63 -31.88 -32.09
N TYR A 96 0.35 -32.04 -31.75
CA TYR A 96 -0.75 -31.83 -32.71
C TYR A 96 -1.86 -30.90 -32.25
N PHE A 97 -2.14 -30.80 -30.94
CA PHE A 97 -3.32 -30.07 -30.45
C PHE A 97 -3.02 -28.70 -29.86
N ILE A 98 -1.86 -28.52 -29.23
CA ILE A 98 -1.47 -27.22 -28.67
C ILE A 98 -0.85 -26.39 -29.80
N THR A 99 -1.55 -25.35 -30.22
CA THR A 99 -1.15 -24.51 -31.36
C THR A 99 -0.29 -23.31 -30.97
N THR A 100 0.22 -23.29 -29.74
CA THR A 100 1.02 -22.18 -29.18
C THR A 100 2.50 -22.40 -29.47
N ALA A 101 3.24 -21.31 -29.74
CA ALA A 101 4.64 -21.39 -30.18
C ALA A 101 5.64 -21.76 -29.07
N ASP A 102 5.36 -21.43 -27.80
CA ASP A 102 6.26 -21.68 -26.67
C ASP A 102 5.63 -22.71 -25.72
N ILE A 103 6.20 -23.91 -25.71
CA ILE A 103 5.79 -25.06 -24.89
C ILE A 103 7.03 -25.64 -24.24
N LYS A 104 6.93 -25.96 -22.95
CA LYS A 104 7.98 -26.65 -22.18
C LYS A 104 7.40 -27.83 -21.42
N GLU A 105 8.23 -28.80 -21.11
CA GLU A 105 7.85 -29.94 -20.28
C GLU A 105 8.57 -29.84 -18.93
N GLU A 106 7.81 -29.95 -17.83
CA GLU A 106 8.36 -29.89 -16.47
C GLU A 106 7.90 -31.09 -15.64
N GLU A 107 8.81 -31.66 -14.84
CA GLU A 107 8.52 -32.82 -13.99
C GLU A 107 8.33 -32.43 -12.51
N LYS A 108 9.00 -31.35 -12.09
CA LYS A 108 9.04 -30.89 -10.70
C LYS A 108 7.89 -29.95 -10.40
N ILE A 109 7.26 -30.15 -9.26
CA ILE A 109 6.18 -29.30 -8.76
C ILE A 109 6.67 -27.87 -8.53
N GLY A 110 7.92 -27.69 -8.10
CA GLY A 110 8.59 -26.39 -7.99
C GLY A 110 8.56 -25.59 -9.29
N ASP A 111 9.12 -26.16 -10.35
CA ASP A 111 9.24 -25.52 -11.67
C ASP A 111 7.87 -25.26 -12.31
N ILE A 112 6.89 -26.14 -12.07
CA ILE A 112 5.49 -25.97 -12.48
C ILE A 112 4.86 -24.75 -11.78
N ILE A 113 5.07 -24.61 -10.46
CA ILE A 113 4.54 -23.48 -9.69
C ILE A 113 5.22 -22.17 -10.10
N ASP A 114 6.54 -22.18 -10.30
CA ASP A 114 7.27 -20.99 -10.74
C ASP A 114 6.77 -20.52 -12.12
N SER A 115 6.53 -21.46 -13.05
CA SER A 115 5.94 -21.18 -14.37
C SER A 115 4.50 -20.65 -14.26
N LEU A 116 3.69 -21.22 -13.38
CA LEU A 116 2.32 -20.75 -13.11
C LEU A 116 2.32 -19.30 -12.60
N LEU A 117 3.21 -18.98 -11.65
CA LEU A 117 3.32 -17.63 -11.06
C LEU A 117 3.95 -16.62 -12.02
N ASP A 118 4.63 -17.09 -13.07
CA ASP A 118 5.08 -16.28 -14.21
C ASP A 118 3.96 -15.98 -15.22
N GLY A 119 2.78 -16.57 -15.06
CA GLY A 119 1.63 -16.39 -15.95
C GLY A 119 1.57 -17.40 -17.10
N ASP A 120 2.27 -18.53 -17.00
CA ASP A 120 2.07 -19.66 -17.90
C ASP A 120 0.92 -20.56 -17.40
N THR A 121 0.42 -21.44 -18.26
CA THR A 121 -0.67 -22.37 -17.94
C THR A 121 -0.14 -23.80 -17.97
N PRO A 122 0.14 -24.41 -16.80
CA PRO A 122 0.44 -25.83 -16.71
C PRO A 122 -0.78 -26.70 -17.04
N LEU A 123 -0.58 -27.69 -17.90
CA LEU A 123 -1.52 -28.75 -18.26
C LEU A 123 -0.97 -30.10 -17.78
N ILE A 124 -1.71 -30.76 -16.89
CA ILE A 124 -1.35 -32.06 -16.32
C ILE A 124 -2.33 -33.12 -16.82
N VAL A 125 -1.78 -34.23 -17.31
CA VAL A 125 -2.52 -35.36 -17.89
C VAL A 125 -2.30 -36.61 -17.03
N ASP A 126 -3.37 -37.36 -16.80
CA ASP A 126 -3.34 -38.57 -15.98
C ASP A 126 -2.39 -39.64 -16.55
N GLY A 127 -1.63 -40.30 -15.67
CA GLY A 127 -0.66 -41.33 -16.02
C GLY A 127 0.68 -40.85 -16.59
N VAL A 128 0.98 -39.54 -16.53
CA VAL A 128 2.25 -38.98 -16.99
C VAL A 128 2.85 -38.09 -15.90
N ARG A 129 4.12 -38.32 -15.55
CA ARG A 129 4.87 -37.53 -14.53
C ARG A 129 5.45 -36.22 -15.07
N LYS A 130 4.82 -35.68 -16.10
CA LYS A 130 5.25 -34.45 -16.77
C LYS A 130 4.05 -33.54 -16.96
N SER A 131 4.27 -32.25 -16.76
CA SER A 131 3.33 -31.19 -17.09
C SER A 131 3.75 -30.54 -18.39
N ILE A 132 2.78 -30.20 -19.23
CA ILE A 132 2.99 -29.34 -20.39
C ILE A 132 2.78 -27.90 -19.93
N ILE A 133 3.83 -27.09 -19.96
CA ILE A 133 3.78 -25.65 -19.65
C ILE A 133 3.50 -24.91 -20.94
N ILE A 134 2.35 -24.25 -21.01
CA ILE A 134 1.91 -23.54 -22.21
C ILE A 134 1.99 -22.04 -21.94
N SER A 135 2.78 -21.31 -22.74
CA SER A 135 2.90 -19.88 -22.53
C SER A 135 1.62 -19.17 -22.94
N THR A 136 0.94 -18.58 -21.96
CA THR A 136 -0.38 -17.94 -22.12
C THR A 136 -0.38 -16.55 -21.50
N ARG A 137 0.81 -15.99 -21.31
CA ARG A 137 1.02 -14.68 -20.68
C ARG A 137 0.31 -13.61 -21.51
N GLY A 138 -0.55 -12.84 -20.85
CA GLY A 138 -1.34 -11.81 -21.52
C GLY A 138 -2.14 -10.99 -20.53
N TRP A 139 -1.47 -10.48 -19.50
CA TRP A 139 -2.08 -9.58 -18.54
C TRP A 139 -2.57 -8.31 -19.24
N GLU A 140 -3.69 -7.75 -18.75
CA GLU A 140 -4.25 -6.53 -19.33
C GLU A 140 -3.22 -5.38 -19.28
N GLN A 141 -2.91 -4.84 -20.45
CA GLN A 141 -2.02 -3.68 -20.63
C GLN A 141 -2.77 -2.35 -20.64
N ARG A 142 -4.08 -2.32 -20.31
CA ARG A 142 -4.84 -1.07 -20.31
C ARG A 142 -4.03 -0.04 -19.53
N SER A 143 -3.81 1.11 -20.16
CA SER A 143 -2.78 2.11 -19.84
C SER A 143 -2.66 2.35 -18.34
N ILE A 144 -1.77 1.59 -17.69
CA ILE A 144 -1.40 1.80 -16.29
C ILE A 144 -0.87 3.23 -16.22
N SER A 145 -1.60 4.09 -15.54
CA SER A 145 -1.26 5.50 -15.43
C SER A 145 -0.12 5.70 -14.43
N GLU A 146 0.55 6.84 -14.55
CA GLU A 146 1.45 7.29 -13.50
C GLU A 146 0.64 7.65 -12.25
N SER A 147 1.16 7.30 -11.08
CA SER A 147 0.65 7.71 -9.77
C SER A 147 0.56 9.24 -9.69
N THR A 148 -0.63 9.76 -9.35
CA THR A 148 -0.91 11.20 -9.34
C THR A 148 -0.74 11.84 -7.97
N THR A 149 -0.94 11.07 -6.91
CA THR A 149 -0.84 11.49 -5.51
C THR A 149 0.54 11.21 -4.91
N GLU A 150 1.20 10.12 -5.33
CA GLU A 150 2.51 9.66 -4.84
C GLU A 150 3.61 9.76 -5.91
N ALA A 151 3.73 10.93 -6.55
CA ALA A 151 4.76 11.17 -7.57
C ALA A 151 6.19 10.99 -7.01
N VAL A 152 7.04 10.25 -7.73
CA VAL A 152 8.46 10.06 -7.40
C VAL A 152 9.38 10.38 -8.56
N VAL A 153 10.58 10.86 -8.24
CA VAL A 153 11.63 11.12 -9.24
C VAL A 153 12.28 9.80 -9.66
N ARG A 154 12.43 8.87 -8.71
CA ARG A 154 13.02 7.55 -8.95
C ARG A 154 12.15 6.42 -8.42
N GLY A 155 11.93 5.41 -9.26
CA GLY A 155 11.22 4.18 -8.91
C GLY A 155 10.16 3.81 -9.94
N PRO A 156 9.40 2.72 -9.70
CA PRO A 156 8.20 2.42 -10.46
C PRO A 156 7.19 3.56 -10.35
N LYS A 157 6.57 3.90 -11.48
CA LYS A 157 5.53 4.92 -11.58
C LYS A 157 4.11 4.36 -11.71
N GLU A 158 4.00 3.05 -11.92
CA GLU A 158 2.73 2.36 -12.07
C GLU A 158 1.82 2.63 -10.87
N ALA A 159 0.56 2.96 -11.13
CA ALA A 159 -0.50 3.06 -10.14
C ALA A 159 -1.52 1.92 -10.29
N PHE A 160 -2.21 1.61 -9.20
CA PHE A 160 -3.42 0.79 -9.23
C PHE A 160 -4.55 1.49 -10.01
N VAL A 161 -5.52 0.70 -10.42
CA VAL A 161 -6.71 1.13 -11.17
C VAL A 161 -7.97 0.67 -10.44
N GLU A 162 -9.15 1.01 -10.93
CA GLU A 162 -10.41 0.68 -10.27
C GLU A 162 -10.78 -0.81 -10.37
N THR A 163 -10.15 -1.56 -11.28
CA THR A 163 -10.47 -2.97 -11.52
C THR A 163 -9.70 -3.88 -10.56
N LEU A 164 -10.44 -4.56 -9.66
CA LEU A 164 -9.86 -5.44 -8.63
C LEU A 164 -8.85 -6.46 -9.19
N ARG A 165 -9.21 -7.14 -10.29
CA ARG A 165 -8.39 -8.21 -10.86
C ARG A 165 -7.06 -7.68 -11.41
N VAL A 166 -7.06 -6.50 -12.02
CA VAL A 166 -5.83 -5.84 -12.50
C VAL A 166 -4.92 -5.49 -11.32
N ASN A 167 -5.48 -4.96 -10.23
CA ASN A 167 -4.69 -4.65 -9.02
C ASN A 167 -4.08 -5.92 -8.40
N THR A 168 -4.86 -7.01 -8.30
CA THR A 168 -4.33 -8.28 -7.78
C THR A 168 -3.22 -8.85 -8.67
N SER A 169 -3.32 -8.71 -10.00
CA SER A 169 -2.30 -9.20 -10.93
C SER A 169 -1.01 -8.38 -10.86
N MET A 170 -1.10 -7.05 -10.65
CA MET A 170 0.06 -6.19 -10.39
C MET A 170 0.85 -6.65 -9.16
N LEU A 171 0.17 -7.02 -8.07
CA LEU A 171 0.81 -7.57 -6.88
C LEU A 171 1.44 -8.94 -7.15
N ARG A 172 0.73 -9.81 -7.88
CA ARG A 172 1.22 -11.16 -8.25
C ARG A 172 2.50 -11.11 -9.10
N ARG A 173 2.60 -10.15 -10.03
CA ARG A 173 3.82 -9.92 -10.84
C ARG A 173 5.04 -9.59 -9.99
N ARG A 174 4.83 -8.95 -8.83
CA ARG A 174 5.89 -8.55 -7.90
C ARG A 174 6.21 -9.63 -6.87
N ILE A 175 5.20 -10.34 -6.37
CA ILE A 175 5.34 -11.39 -5.36
C ILE A 175 4.98 -12.75 -5.96
N LYS A 176 5.99 -13.39 -6.54
CA LYS A 176 5.89 -14.74 -7.11
C LYS A 176 6.19 -15.80 -6.05
N ASN A 177 5.24 -16.02 -5.15
CA ASN A 177 5.38 -17.03 -4.10
C ASN A 177 4.04 -17.73 -3.82
N PRO A 178 4.00 -19.07 -3.69
CA PRO A 178 2.76 -19.79 -3.37
C PRO A 178 2.17 -19.46 -1.99
N ASN A 179 2.96 -18.88 -1.08
CA ASN A 179 2.50 -18.38 0.22
C ASN A 179 1.89 -16.98 0.14
N PHE A 180 2.00 -16.29 -0.99
CA PHE A 180 1.22 -15.07 -1.20
C PHE A 180 -0.23 -15.48 -1.46
N ILE A 181 -1.13 -15.11 -0.57
CA ILE A 181 -2.54 -15.49 -0.60
C ILE A 181 -3.38 -14.26 -0.92
N ILE A 182 -4.36 -14.43 -1.79
CA ILE A 182 -5.39 -13.43 -2.09
C ILE A 182 -6.75 -14.08 -1.84
N GLU A 183 -7.42 -13.70 -0.76
CA GLU A 183 -8.78 -14.15 -0.46
C GLU A 183 -9.77 -13.11 -0.96
N SER A 184 -10.91 -13.54 -1.51
CA SER A 184 -11.96 -12.61 -1.96
C SER A 184 -13.25 -12.85 -1.19
N LEU A 185 -13.91 -11.76 -0.82
CA LEU A 185 -15.21 -11.76 -0.17
C LEU A 185 -16.09 -10.65 -0.77
N LYS A 186 -17.40 -10.68 -0.47
CA LYS A 186 -18.35 -9.67 -0.94
C LYS A 186 -18.89 -8.88 0.24
N VAL A 187 -18.89 -7.56 0.14
CA VAL A 187 -19.36 -6.66 1.19
C VAL A 187 -20.44 -5.72 0.65
N GLY A 188 -21.41 -5.37 1.50
CA GLY A 188 -22.55 -4.50 1.17
C GLY A 188 -23.81 -5.25 0.75
N LYS A 189 -24.98 -4.73 1.15
CA LYS A 189 -26.31 -5.35 0.93
C LYS A 189 -26.72 -5.36 -0.55
N TYR A 190 -26.62 -4.20 -1.20
CA TYR A 190 -27.07 -3.97 -2.56
C TYR A 190 -25.93 -4.08 -3.57
N THR A 191 -24.79 -3.42 -3.33
CA THR A 191 -23.67 -3.42 -4.30
C THR A 191 -22.95 -4.77 -4.35
N LYS A 192 -22.89 -5.49 -3.22
CA LYS A 192 -22.15 -6.76 -3.09
C LYS A 192 -20.75 -6.67 -3.68
N THR A 193 -20.06 -5.57 -3.36
CA THR A 193 -18.75 -5.19 -3.90
C THR A 193 -17.72 -6.27 -3.57
N ASN A 194 -16.92 -6.68 -4.55
CA ASN A 194 -15.85 -7.64 -4.32
C ASN A 194 -14.70 -6.94 -3.60
N VAL A 195 -14.24 -7.53 -2.50
CA VAL A 195 -13.09 -7.05 -1.72
C VAL A 195 -12.08 -8.19 -1.64
N ALA A 196 -10.81 -7.91 -1.93
CA ALA A 196 -9.73 -8.87 -1.81
C ALA A 196 -8.83 -8.54 -0.60
N ILE A 197 -8.49 -9.56 0.18
CA ILE A 197 -7.51 -9.52 1.26
C ILE A 197 -6.25 -10.21 0.75
N ALA A 198 -5.15 -9.48 0.64
CA ALA A 198 -3.87 -9.98 0.18
C ALA A 198 -2.86 -9.99 1.33
N TYR A 199 -2.17 -11.11 1.55
CA TYR A 199 -1.16 -11.25 2.60
C TYR A 199 -0.17 -12.38 2.26
N ILE A 200 1.02 -12.36 2.86
CA ILE A 200 1.98 -13.48 2.73
C ILE A 200 1.88 -14.34 3.98
N LYS A 201 1.45 -15.59 3.82
CA LYS A 201 1.36 -16.54 4.92
C LYS A 201 2.73 -16.77 5.57
N ASP A 202 2.74 -16.96 6.88
CA ASP A 202 3.91 -17.08 7.76
C ASP A 202 4.73 -15.79 7.92
N VAL A 203 4.56 -14.80 7.04
CA VAL A 203 5.16 -13.46 7.18
C VAL A 203 4.20 -12.52 7.89
N ALA A 204 2.92 -12.52 7.52
CA ALA A 204 1.87 -11.82 8.24
C ALA A 204 1.47 -12.59 9.51
N LYS A 205 1.03 -11.87 10.54
CA LYS A 205 0.45 -12.46 11.75
C LYS A 205 -0.96 -12.98 11.46
N ASP A 206 -1.20 -14.25 11.80
CA ASP A 206 -2.50 -14.89 11.63
C ASP A 206 -3.61 -14.11 12.37
N GLU A 207 -3.32 -13.58 13.56
CA GLU A 207 -4.25 -12.77 14.37
C GLU A 207 -4.74 -11.51 13.62
N VAL A 208 -3.82 -10.81 12.94
CA VAL A 208 -4.16 -9.62 12.14
C VAL A 208 -5.04 -9.99 10.96
N VAL A 209 -4.67 -11.06 10.24
CA VAL A 209 -5.42 -11.54 9.07
C VAL A 209 -6.85 -11.91 9.45
N GLU A 210 -7.03 -12.63 10.55
CA GLU A 210 -8.35 -13.01 11.03
C GLU A 210 -9.15 -11.80 11.56
N GLU A 211 -8.50 -10.83 12.20
CA GLU A 211 -9.17 -9.59 12.62
C GLU A 211 -9.68 -8.78 11.41
N VAL A 212 -8.90 -8.68 10.34
CA VAL A 212 -9.33 -8.04 9.07
C VAL A 212 -10.56 -8.75 8.50
N LYS A 213 -10.54 -10.08 8.42
CA LYS A 213 -11.69 -10.87 7.96
C LYS A 213 -12.91 -10.65 8.84
N ASN A 214 -12.73 -10.65 10.16
CA ASN A 214 -13.80 -10.46 11.11
C ASN A 214 -14.45 -9.07 10.97
N ARG A 215 -13.66 -8.01 10.80
CA ARG A 215 -14.19 -6.65 10.60
C ARG A 215 -14.93 -6.54 9.28
N LEU A 216 -14.33 -6.98 8.17
CA LEU A 216 -14.95 -6.91 6.85
C LEU A 216 -16.29 -7.68 6.79
N ASN A 217 -16.39 -8.83 7.46
CA ASN A 217 -17.63 -9.61 7.54
C ASN A 217 -18.71 -8.99 8.43
N LYS A 218 -18.34 -8.09 9.36
CA LYS A 218 -19.29 -7.38 10.24
C LYS A 218 -19.86 -6.11 9.60
N ILE A 219 -19.32 -5.67 8.47
CA ILE A 219 -19.78 -4.45 7.79
C ILE A 219 -21.22 -4.67 7.28
N ASP A 220 -22.15 -3.91 7.83
CA ASP A 220 -23.56 -3.94 7.45
C ASP A 220 -24.01 -2.59 6.86
N ILE A 221 -23.70 -2.37 5.57
CA ILE A 221 -24.08 -1.16 4.83
C ILE A 221 -24.78 -1.47 3.51
N ASP A 222 -25.50 -0.49 2.99
CA ASP A 222 -26.23 -0.60 1.72
C ASP A 222 -25.30 -0.92 0.55
N GLY A 223 -24.12 -0.29 0.50
CA GLY A 223 -23.14 -0.58 -0.52
C GLY A 223 -21.80 0.11 -0.29
N ILE A 224 -20.79 -0.36 -0.99
CA ILE A 224 -19.44 0.21 -1.02
C ILE A 224 -19.19 0.75 -2.41
N VAL A 225 -18.91 2.05 -2.48
CA VAL A 225 -18.55 2.75 -3.71
C VAL A 225 -17.04 2.91 -3.83
N ASP A 226 -16.37 3.22 -2.72
CA ASP A 226 -14.94 3.47 -2.66
C ASP A 226 -14.28 2.82 -1.42
N SER A 227 -12.97 2.62 -1.47
CA SER A 227 -12.20 2.03 -0.37
C SER A 227 -12.25 2.87 0.92
N GLY A 228 -12.48 4.18 0.83
CA GLY A 228 -12.68 5.03 2.01
C GLY A 228 -13.85 4.61 2.90
N TYR A 229 -14.88 3.96 2.35
CA TYR A 229 -16.01 3.43 3.16
C TYR A 229 -15.56 2.22 3.98
N LEU A 230 -14.66 1.41 3.42
CA LEU A 230 -14.05 0.30 4.15
C LEU A 230 -13.13 0.83 5.24
N GLU A 231 -12.33 1.87 4.94
CA GLU A 231 -11.43 2.53 5.90
C GLU A 231 -12.22 2.94 7.15
N GLU A 232 -13.26 3.78 7.00
CA GLU A 232 -14.07 4.27 8.13
C GLU A 232 -14.71 3.13 8.96
N MET A 233 -15.10 2.03 8.31
CA MET A 233 -15.80 0.93 8.97
C MET A 233 -14.91 -0.08 9.69
N ILE A 234 -13.60 -0.10 9.39
CA ILE A 234 -12.67 -1.07 9.98
C ILE A 234 -11.62 -0.43 10.89
N GLU A 235 -11.64 0.90 11.05
CA GLU A 235 -10.77 1.61 12.00
C GLU A 235 -11.04 1.21 13.47
N ASP A 236 -9.97 1.19 14.28
CA ASP A 236 -10.05 0.90 15.72
C ASP A 236 -10.68 2.05 16.52
N ASN A 237 -10.28 3.30 16.22
CA ASN A 237 -10.73 4.49 16.93
C ASN A 237 -11.27 5.55 15.96
N PRO A 238 -12.54 5.46 15.52
CA PRO A 238 -13.09 6.36 14.50
C PRO A 238 -13.13 7.85 14.88
N PHE A 239 -13.05 8.17 16.18
CA PHE A 239 -13.02 9.56 16.66
C PHE A 239 -11.61 10.14 16.75
N SER A 240 -10.58 9.32 16.51
CA SER A 240 -9.20 9.80 16.49
C SER A 240 -8.98 10.67 15.26
N PRO A 241 -8.36 11.86 15.39
CA PRO A 241 -8.00 12.64 14.21
C PRO A 241 -6.83 12.01 13.44
N PHE A 242 -6.13 11.02 14.02
CA PHE A 242 -5.01 10.33 13.40
C PHE A 242 -5.49 9.11 12.61
N PRO A 243 -5.11 8.99 11.32
CA PRO A 243 -5.44 7.84 10.49
C PRO A 243 -4.77 6.59 11.04
N GLN A 244 -5.54 5.50 11.14
CA GLN A 244 -5.07 4.21 11.65
C GLN A 244 -4.79 3.19 10.54
N ILE A 245 -5.10 3.56 9.30
CA ILE A 245 -4.95 2.77 8.09
C ILE A 245 -4.16 3.61 7.09
N GLU A 246 -3.27 2.97 6.34
CA GLU A 246 -2.54 3.65 5.27
C GLU A 246 -3.16 3.24 3.93
N HIS A 247 -3.46 4.20 3.06
CA HIS A 247 -3.82 3.93 1.68
C HIS A 247 -2.68 4.33 0.74
N SER A 248 -2.55 3.59 -0.37
CA SER A 248 -1.52 3.85 -1.38
C SER A 248 -2.03 3.44 -2.76
N GLU A 249 -1.77 4.26 -3.76
CA GLU A 249 -2.04 3.94 -5.17
C GLU A 249 -0.90 3.13 -5.81
N ARG A 250 0.19 2.89 -5.08
CA ARG A 250 1.43 2.32 -5.60
C ARG A 250 1.59 0.80 -5.36
N PRO A 251 1.62 -0.05 -6.41
CA PRO A 251 1.76 -1.50 -6.24
C PRO A 251 3.09 -1.96 -5.65
N ASP A 252 4.17 -1.21 -5.91
CA ASP A 252 5.49 -1.49 -5.37
C ASP A 252 5.59 -1.21 -3.87
N LYS A 253 4.95 -0.14 -3.39
CA LYS A 253 4.84 0.18 -1.96
C LYS A 253 4.05 -0.89 -1.23
N ILE A 254 2.87 -1.27 -1.73
CA ILE A 254 2.07 -2.36 -1.16
C ILE A 254 2.84 -3.68 -1.14
N ALA A 255 3.55 -4.02 -2.22
CA ALA A 255 4.36 -5.23 -2.25
C ALA A 255 5.47 -5.23 -1.18
N ALA A 256 6.10 -4.08 -0.92
CA ALA A 256 7.07 -3.94 0.15
C ALA A 256 6.44 -4.15 1.53
N GLU A 257 5.26 -3.58 1.78
CA GLU A 257 4.53 -3.70 3.05
C GLU A 257 4.06 -5.15 3.32
N LEU A 258 3.59 -5.85 2.28
CA LEU A 258 3.27 -7.29 2.35
C LEU A 258 4.51 -8.12 2.72
N LEU A 259 5.69 -7.77 2.21
CA LEU A 259 6.97 -8.41 2.57
C LEU A 259 7.43 -8.09 4.00
N GLU A 260 6.92 -7.01 4.61
CA GLU A 260 7.16 -6.68 6.02
C GLU A 260 6.20 -7.44 6.97
N GLY A 261 5.14 -8.05 6.44
CA GLY A 261 4.16 -8.84 7.19
C GLY A 261 2.81 -8.15 7.40
N ARG A 262 2.51 -7.12 6.61
CA ARG A 262 1.20 -6.45 6.63
C ARG A 262 0.21 -7.17 5.72
N VAL A 263 -1.04 -6.75 5.83
CA VAL A 263 -2.19 -7.21 5.07
C VAL A 263 -2.69 -6.05 4.21
N ALA A 264 -2.96 -6.32 2.94
CA ALA A 264 -3.52 -5.34 2.01
C ALA A 264 -5.00 -5.67 1.75
N ILE A 265 -5.85 -4.65 1.70
CA ILE A 265 -7.28 -4.74 1.42
C ILE A 265 -7.55 -3.95 0.15
N ILE A 266 -8.07 -4.62 -0.87
CA ILE A 266 -8.30 -4.05 -2.21
C ILE A 266 -9.81 -4.11 -2.48
N SER A 267 -10.43 -2.97 -2.72
CA SER A 267 -11.85 -2.92 -3.11
C SER A 267 -11.98 -2.80 -4.62
N ASP A 268 -12.94 -3.51 -5.20
CA ASP A 268 -13.37 -3.26 -6.58
C ASP A 268 -14.01 -1.86 -6.67
N GLY A 269 -13.62 -1.07 -7.67
CA GLY A 269 -14.06 0.30 -7.87
C GLY A 269 -13.12 1.39 -7.34
N SER A 270 -12.05 1.06 -6.60
CA SER A 270 -11.12 2.03 -6.02
C SER A 270 -9.69 1.84 -6.53
N PRO A 271 -8.98 2.91 -6.94
CA PRO A 271 -7.57 2.84 -7.33
C PRO A 271 -6.61 2.86 -6.13
N GLU A 272 -7.12 2.88 -4.89
CA GLU A 272 -6.31 2.88 -3.68
C GLU A 272 -6.42 1.55 -2.93
N VAL A 273 -5.29 1.11 -2.37
CA VAL A 273 -5.20 -0.11 -1.58
C VAL A 273 -4.93 0.26 -0.13
N LEU A 274 -5.76 -0.26 0.78
CA LEU A 274 -5.60 -0.08 2.22
C LEU A 274 -4.58 -1.09 2.77
N VAL A 275 -3.70 -0.66 3.67
CA VAL A 275 -2.69 -1.48 4.34
C VAL A 275 -2.93 -1.44 5.84
N VAL A 276 -2.89 -2.62 6.46
CA VAL A 276 -3.07 -2.80 7.90
C VAL A 276 -2.16 -3.91 8.44
N PRO A 277 -1.70 -3.85 9.71
CA PRO A 277 -1.78 -2.71 10.62
C PRO A 277 -0.88 -1.56 10.12
N THR A 278 -1.14 -0.33 10.58
CA THR A 278 -0.32 0.84 10.26
C THR A 278 0.30 1.44 11.52
N THR A 279 1.54 1.94 11.41
CA THR A 279 2.23 2.65 12.49
C THR A 279 2.52 4.09 12.08
N PHE A 280 2.58 4.98 13.07
CA PHE A 280 2.78 6.42 12.86
C PHE A 280 4.02 6.74 12.00
N VAL A 281 5.10 5.97 12.17
CA VAL A 281 6.36 6.18 11.44
C VAL A 281 6.19 6.01 9.92
N GLN A 282 5.28 5.15 9.47
CA GLN A 282 5.10 4.86 8.05
C GLN A 282 4.63 6.06 7.25
N PHE A 283 3.76 6.90 7.83
CA PHE A 283 3.26 8.09 7.16
C PHE A 283 4.36 9.12 6.80
N PHE A 284 5.55 9.00 7.41
CA PHE A 284 6.71 9.83 7.12
C PHE A 284 7.76 9.13 6.27
N GLN A 285 7.55 7.86 5.91
CA GLN A 285 8.41 7.14 5.00
C GLN A 285 7.85 7.26 3.58
N SER A 286 8.74 7.44 2.61
CA SER A 286 8.37 7.38 1.19
C SER A 286 9.01 6.14 0.58
N ALA A 287 8.36 5.54 -0.41
CA ALA A 287 8.96 4.45 -1.19
C ALA A 287 10.32 4.86 -1.79
N GLU A 288 10.47 6.14 -2.15
CA GLU A 288 11.72 6.69 -2.70
C GLU A 288 12.90 6.63 -1.72
N ASP A 289 12.65 6.66 -0.41
CA ASP A 289 13.70 6.52 0.62
C ASP A 289 14.51 5.23 0.44
N TYR A 290 13.85 4.20 -0.06
CA TYR A 290 14.40 2.87 -0.22
C TYR A 290 15.05 2.65 -1.59
N TYR A 291 14.77 3.52 -2.56
CA TYR A 291 15.37 3.52 -3.90
C TYR A 291 16.63 4.39 -3.97
N GLU A 292 16.69 5.42 -3.14
CA GLU A 292 17.85 6.31 -3.05
C GLU A 292 18.98 5.78 -2.15
N ARG A 293 20.13 6.46 -2.21
CA ARG A 293 21.28 6.13 -1.36
C ARG A 293 20.96 6.43 0.10
N TYR A 294 21.33 5.52 0.99
CA TYR A 294 20.88 5.54 2.39
C TYR A 294 21.19 6.81 3.17
N TYR A 295 22.33 7.44 2.92
CA TYR A 295 22.71 8.70 3.57
C TYR A 295 21.88 9.90 3.07
N ILE A 296 21.49 9.90 1.79
CA ILE A 296 20.60 10.94 1.21
C ILE A 296 19.19 10.77 1.76
N SER A 297 18.67 9.54 1.75
CA SER A 297 17.34 9.24 2.32
C SER A 297 17.27 9.59 3.81
N THR A 298 18.35 9.36 4.56
CA THR A 298 18.43 9.75 5.98
C THR A 298 18.30 11.27 6.15
N LEU A 299 19.01 12.05 5.31
CA LEU A 299 18.88 13.51 5.34
C LEU A 299 17.44 13.95 5.04
N PHE A 300 16.78 13.35 4.03
CA PHE A 300 15.39 13.65 3.72
C PHE A 300 14.40 13.25 4.82
N ARG A 301 14.65 12.14 5.54
CA ARG A 301 13.85 11.76 6.73
C ARG A 301 13.97 12.81 7.84
N ILE A 302 15.18 13.28 8.15
CA ILE A 302 15.40 14.32 9.16
C ILE A 302 14.72 15.63 8.77
N LEU A 303 14.83 16.04 7.49
CA LEU A 303 14.17 17.24 6.99
C LEU A 303 12.64 17.13 7.10
N ARG A 304 12.05 15.98 6.77
CA ARG A 304 10.60 15.76 6.91
C ARG A 304 10.14 15.77 8.35
N LEU A 305 10.92 15.21 9.28
CA LEU A 305 10.61 15.29 10.70
C LEU A 305 10.65 16.74 11.22
N ALA A 306 11.67 17.51 10.82
CA ALA A 306 11.77 18.92 11.17
C ALA A 306 10.60 19.73 10.57
N ALA A 307 10.26 19.49 9.30
CA ALA A 307 9.15 20.11 8.62
C ALA A 307 7.79 19.75 9.26
N MET A 308 7.60 18.51 9.71
CA MET A 308 6.40 18.10 10.44
C MET A 308 6.25 18.89 11.75
N LEU A 309 7.31 18.97 12.55
CA LEU A 309 7.30 19.73 13.80
C LEU A 309 7.01 21.22 13.52
N MET A 310 7.67 21.80 12.52
CA MET A 310 7.39 23.18 12.10
C MET A 310 5.94 23.37 11.66
N SER A 311 5.41 22.48 10.83
CA SER A 311 4.02 22.53 10.34
C SER A 311 3.00 22.52 11.48
N LEU A 312 3.27 21.81 12.58
CA LEU A 312 2.36 21.75 13.73
C LEU A 312 2.54 22.93 14.69
N THR A 313 3.80 23.28 15.01
CA THR A 313 4.10 24.14 16.18
C THR A 313 4.51 25.56 15.83
N LEU A 314 5.01 25.82 14.61
CA LEU A 314 5.65 27.10 14.28
C LEU A 314 4.73 28.32 14.46
N PRO A 315 3.46 28.31 14.00
CA PRO A 315 2.55 29.44 14.21
C PRO A 315 2.29 29.69 15.70
N SER A 316 2.04 28.63 16.45
CA SER A 316 1.74 28.68 17.88
C SER A 316 2.93 29.20 18.68
N ILE A 317 4.14 28.72 18.38
CA ILE A 317 5.40 29.18 19.00
C ILE A 317 5.61 30.66 18.72
N TYR A 318 5.39 31.11 17.48
CA TYR A 318 5.50 32.52 17.11
C TYR A 318 4.53 33.40 17.91
N VAL A 319 3.25 33.05 17.94
CA VAL A 319 2.24 33.80 18.71
C VAL A 319 2.59 33.82 20.21
N ALA A 320 2.99 32.68 20.78
CA ALA A 320 3.37 32.58 22.19
C ALA A 320 4.61 33.42 22.53
N ALA A 321 5.62 33.44 21.64
CA ALA A 321 6.84 34.22 21.82
C ALA A 321 6.55 35.73 21.79
N VAL A 322 5.82 36.21 20.79
CA VAL A 322 5.53 37.64 20.63
C VAL A 322 4.54 38.15 21.70
N THR A 323 3.63 37.31 22.17
CA THR A 323 2.59 37.71 23.13
C THR A 323 3.05 37.59 24.59
N TYR A 324 3.73 36.50 24.96
CA TYR A 324 4.03 36.20 26.37
C TYR A 324 5.53 36.15 26.70
N HIS A 325 6.41 35.91 25.72
CA HIS A 325 7.84 35.65 25.98
C HIS A 325 8.75 36.51 25.09
N GLN A 326 8.50 37.83 25.07
CA GLN A 326 9.23 38.77 24.22
C GLN A 326 10.75 38.81 24.53
N GLU A 327 11.13 38.49 25.76
CA GLU A 327 12.52 38.45 26.23
C GLU A 327 13.37 37.38 25.53
N MET A 328 12.74 36.36 24.93
CA MET A 328 13.44 35.32 24.17
C MET A 328 13.83 35.77 22.76
N ILE A 329 13.28 36.89 22.29
CA ILE A 329 13.53 37.42 20.96
C ILE A 329 14.69 38.42 21.04
N PRO A 330 15.74 38.30 20.20
CA PRO A 330 16.80 39.30 20.15
C PRO A 330 16.23 40.71 19.97
N SER A 331 16.67 41.67 20.79
CA SER A 331 16.08 43.01 20.85
C SER A 331 15.95 43.71 19.49
N PRO A 332 16.91 43.62 18.56
CA PRO A 332 16.75 44.21 17.22
C PRO A 332 15.57 43.62 16.44
N LEU A 333 15.34 42.31 16.56
CA LEU A 333 14.23 41.62 15.90
C LEU A 333 12.90 41.94 16.57
N ALA A 334 12.87 42.00 17.92
CA ALA A 334 11.68 42.38 18.67
C ALA A 334 11.22 43.81 18.33
N ILE A 335 12.14 44.77 18.25
CA ILE A 335 11.86 46.16 17.85
C ILE A 335 11.34 46.20 16.41
N SER A 336 11.94 45.44 15.49
CA SER A 336 11.48 45.37 14.10
C SER A 336 10.06 44.81 13.99
N ILE A 337 9.74 43.74 14.72
CA ILE A 337 8.39 43.16 14.74
C ILE A 337 7.39 44.14 15.36
N ALA A 338 7.76 44.83 16.45
CA ALA A 338 6.91 45.84 17.08
C ALA A 338 6.59 46.99 16.12
N ALA A 339 7.60 47.50 15.38
CA ALA A 339 7.42 48.54 14.38
C ALA A 339 6.53 48.09 13.22
N GLN A 340 6.65 46.83 12.76
CA GLN A 340 5.77 46.27 11.72
C GLN A 340 4.32 46.06 12.17
N ARG A 341 4.06 46.05 13.48
CA ARG A 341 2.72 45.95 14.05
C ARG A 341 2.10 47.31 14.35
N GLU A 342 2.85 48.41 14.17
CA GLU A 342 2.32 49.76 14.32
C GLU A 342 1.23 50.01 13.27
N GLY A 343 -0.03 50.11 13.71
CA GLY A 343 -1.19 50.29 12.83
C GLY A 343 -1.95 49.00 12.48
N VAL A 344 -1.50 47.82 12.94
CA VAL A 344 -2.25 46.57 12.76
C VAL A 344 -3.36 46.45 13.82
N PRO A 345 -4.64 46.35 13.44
CA PRO A 345 -5.77 46.41 14.39
C PRO A 345 -6.00 45.09 15.14
N PHE A 346 -5.41 43.98 14.68
CA PHE A 346 -5.63 42.64 15.23
C PHE A 346 -4.54 42.22 16.22
N THR A 347 -4.90 41.32 17.15
CA THR A 347 -3.92 40.63 17.99
C THR A 347 -3.12 39.64 17.16
N THR A 348 -1.88 39.33 17.56
CA THR A 348 -1.02 38.37 16.83
C THR A 348 -1.69 37.00 16.66
N LEU A 349 -2.49 36.57 17.65
CA LEU A 349 -3.30 35.36 17.56
C LEU A 349 -4.33 35.46 16.43
N MET A 350 -5.09 36.56 16.36
CA MET A 350 -6.12 36.74 15.34
C MET A 350 -5.49 36.93 13.94
N GLU A 351 -4.38 37.67 13.84
CA GLU A 351 -3.59 37.81 12.62
C GLU A 351 -3.20 36.43 12.05
N ALA A 352 -2.59 35.58 12.88
CA ALA A 352 -2.15 34.24 12.49
C ALA A 352 -3.33 33.33 12.16
N PHE A 353 -4.41 33.37 12.94
CA PHE A 353 -5.59 32.52 12.72
C PHE A 353 -6.27 32.84 11.39
N LEU A 354 -6.47 34.12 11.06
CA LEU A 354 -7.06 34.53 9.79
C LEU A 354 -6.17 34.16 8.61
N MET A 355 -4.85 34.37 8.72
CA MET A 355 -3.92 34.00 7.64
C MET A 355 -3.87 32.49 7.41
N GLU A 356 -3.80 31.67 8.46
CA GLU A 356 -3.86 30.20 8.33
C GLU A 356 -5.20 29.77 7.71
N PHE A 357 -6.31 30.37 8.15
CA PHE A 357 -7.64 30.07 7.59
C PHE A 357 -7.73 30.40 6.10
N PHE A 358 -7.29 31.59 5.67
CA PHE A 358 -7.28 31.95 4.25
C PHE A 358 -6.32 31.08 3.43
N PHE A 359 -5.19 30.68 4.02
CA PHE A 359 -4.25 29.78 3.35
C PHE A 359 -4.86 28.39 3.11
N GLU A 360 -5.61 27.86 4.07
CA GLU A 360 -6.33 26.59 3.89
C GLU A 360 -7.46 26.71 2.86
N ILE A 361 -8.22 27.83 2.83
CA ILE A 361 -9.21 28.08 1.77
C ILE A 361 -8.54 28.07 0.39
N LEU A 362 -7.42 28.79 0.25
CA LEU A 362 -6.69 28.86 -1.00
C LEU A 362 -6.21 27.48 -1.46
N ARG A 363 -5.74 26.66 -0.53
CA ARG A 363 -5.27 25.31 -0.83
C ARG A 363 -6.40 24.38 -1.22
N GLU A 364 -7.52 24.41 -0.50
CA GLU A 364 -8.72 23.62 -0.82
C GLU A 364 -9.31 24.01 -2.19
N ALA A 365 -9.27 25.29 -2.53
CA ALA A 365 -9.62 25.76 -3.87
C ALA A 365 -8.60 25.27 -4.92
N GLY A 366 -7.31 25.31 -4.61
CA GLY A 366 -6.22 24.93 -5.50
C GLY A 366 -6.26 23.46 -5.92
N ILE A 367 -6.57 22.54 -5.01
CA ILE A 367 -6.61 21.09 -5.31
C ILE A 367 -7.80 20.68 -6.20
N ARG A 368 -8.87 21.49 -6.24
CA ARG A 368 -10.07 21.22 -7.06
C ARG A 368 -9.98 21.79 -8.47
N LEU A 369 -8.96 22.61 -8.74
CA LEU A 369 -8.73 23.21 -10.05
C LEU A 369 -7.79 22.34 -10.89
N PRO A 370 -7.91 22.35 -12.23
CA PRO A 370 -6.94 21.71 -13.11
C PRO A 370 -5.52 22.16 -12.78
N MET A 371 -4.54 21.25 -12.83
CA MET A 371 -3.19 21.47 -12.27
C MET A 371 -2.55 22.82 -12.67
N GLN A 372 -2.69 23.23 -13.94
CA GLN A 372 -2.15 24.50 -14.45
C GLN A 372 -2.86 25.73 -13.84
N VAL A 373 -4.18 25.63 -13.64
CA VAL A 373 -4.99 26.69 -13.04
C VAL A 373 -4.81 26.71 -11.53
N GLY A 374 -4.75 25.55 -10.87
CA GLY A 374 -4.52 25.41 -9.44
C GLY A 374 -3.18 25.99 -9.00
N GLN A 375 -2.11 25.75 -9.78
CA GLN A 375 -0.81 26.39 -9.54
C GLN A 375 -0.87 27.91 -9.69
N ALA A 376 -1.50 28.42 -10.75
CA ALA A 376 -1.65 29.86 -10.97
C ALA A 376 -2.46 30.53 -9.85
N VAL A 377 -3.60 29.94 -9.45
CA VAL A 377 -4.44 30.44 -8.35
C VAL A 377 -3.70 30.37 -7.01
N SER A 378 -2.91 29.33 -6.76
CA SER A 378 -2.12 29.23 -5.54
C SER A 378 -1.03 30.31 -5.47
N ILE A 379 -0.33 30.57 -6.58
CA ILE A 379 0.70 31.63 -6.67
C ILE A 379 0.07 33.00 -6.50
N VAL A 380 -0.97 33.30 -7.29
CA VAL A 380 -1.67 34.59 -7.25
C VAL A 380 -2.30 34.78 -5.88
N GLY A 381 -3.01 33.79 -5.35
CA GLY A 381 -3.67 33.91 -4.06
C GLY A 381 -2.66 34.08 -2.91
N ALA A 382 -1.57 33.31 -2.86
CA ALA A 382 -0.61 33.43 -1.77
C ALA A 382 0.13 34.77 -1.80
N LEU A 383 0.53 35.23 -2.99
CA LEU A 383 1.21 36.50 -3.16
C LEU A 383 0.27 37.70 -2.99
N VAL A 384 -0.89 37.69 -3.62
CA VAL A 384 -1.84 38.81 -3.59
C VAL A 384 -2.50 38.92 -2.22
N ILE A 385 -2.97 37.82 -1.61
CA ILE A 385 -3.57 37.88 -0.28
C ILE A 385 -2.52 38.29 0.75
N GLY A 386 -1.32 37.70 0.70
CA GLY A 386 -0.24 38.04 1.62
C GLY A 386 0.20 39.50 1.50
N GLN A 387 0.48 39.97 0.28
CA GLN A 387 0.90 41.35 0.05
C GLN A 387 -0.21 42.36 0.34
N ALA A 388 -1.44 42.10 -0.10
CA ALA A 388 -2.57 42.98 0.15
C ALA A 388 -2.90 43.05 1.65
N ALA A 389 -2.80 41.94 2.39
CA ALA A 389 -3.01 41.94 3.84
C ALA A 389 -1.97 42.78 4.59
N VAL A 390 -0.70 42.72 4.16
CA VAL A 390 0.38 43.56 4.71
C VAL A 390 0.21 45.03 4.32
N GLN A 391 -0.09 45.32 3.05
CA GLN A 391 -0.29 46.71 2.57
C GLN A 391 -1.52 47.38 3.16
N ALA A 392 -2.60 46.62 3.39
CA ALA A 392 -3.81 47.10 4.05
C ALA A 392 -3.62 47.27 5.57
N GLY A 393 -2.45 46.92 6.12
CA GLY A 393 -2.18 46.97 7.55
C GLY A 393 -3.03 45.99 8.36
N LEU A 394 -3.58 44.95 7.74
CA LEU A 394 -4.40 43.95 8.44
C LEU A 394 -3.54 42.91 9.15
N VAL A 395 -2.34 42.63 8.64
CA VAL A 395 -1.44 41.59 9.15
C VAL A 395 0.00 42.06 9.05
N SER A 396 0.83 41.72 10.04
CA SER A 396 2.27 42.02 9.99
C SER A 396 3.04 41.10 9.02
N ALA A 397 4.11 41.63 8.41
CA ALA A 397 4.94 40.86 7.48
C ALA A 397 5.56 39.61 8.14
N ALA A 398 5.94 39.70 9.42
CA ALA A 398 6.43 38.58 10.20
C ALA A 398 5.42 37.42 10.29
N THR A 399 4.13 37.71 10.53
CA THR A 399 3.07 36.69 10.56
C THR A 399 2.91 36.01 9.20
N VAL A 400 2.95 36.77 8.09
CA VAL A 400 2.85 36.19 6.74
C VAL A 400 4.02 35.25 6.44
N ILE A 401 5.24 35.59 6.83
CA ILE A 401 6.43 34.74 6.67
C ILE A 401 6.25 33.42 7.45
N VAL A 402 5.79 33.50 8.70
CA VAL A 402 5.58 32.32 9.55
C VAL A 402 4.53 31.37 8.95
N VAL A 403 3.40 31.90 8.49
CA VAL A 403 2.34 31.10 7.84
C VAL A 403 2.84 30.49 6.53
N ALA A 404 3.58 31.24 5.72
CA ALA A 404 4.16 30.73 4.48
C ALA A 404 5.15 29.58 4.72
N LEU A 405 6.06 29.72 5.70
CA LEU A 405 7.01 28.66 6.08
C LEU A 405 6.28 27.42 6.61
N THR A 406 5.23 27.61 7.41
CA THR A 406 4.39 26.52 7.93
C THR A 406 3.69 25.78 6.79
N GLY A 407 3.14 26.52 5.82
CA GLY A 407 2.55 25.98 4.61
C GLY A 407 3.55 25.14 3.80
N ILE A 408 4.74 25.66 3.55
CA ILE A 408 5.83 24.94 2.84
C ILE A 408 6.21 23.66 3.58
N ALA A 409 6.38 23.74 4.90
CA ALA A 409 6.73 22.60 5.74
C ALA A 409 5.66 21.49 5.67
N SER A 410 4.37 21.86 5.61
CA SER A 410 3.26 20.90 5.50
C SER A 410 3.26 20.09 4.19
N PHE A 411 3.83 20.61 3.10
CA PHE A 411 3.96 19.89 1.83
C PHE A 411 5.06 18.84 1.84
N SER A 412 5.94 18.85 2.84
CA SER A 412 7.01 17.85 2.96
C SER A 412 6.52 16.51 3.51
N ILE A 413 5.29 16.45 4.03
CA ILE A 413 4.68 15.23 4.56
C ILE A 413 4.21 14.35 3.38
N PRO A 414 4.75 13.12 3.21
CA PRO A 414 4.44 12.29 2.04
C PRO A 414 3.01 11.79 2.01
N ALA A 415 2.48 11.31 3.14
CA ALA A 415 1.13 10.78 3.21
C ALA A 415 0.12 11.93 3.35
N PHE A 416 -0.84 12.01 2.43
CA PHE A 416 -1.79 13.11 2.40
C PHE A 416 -2.75 13.09 3.60
N ASN A 417 -3.20 11.91 4.03
CA ASN A 417 -4.14 11.73 5.13
C ASN A 417 -3.58 12.26 6.48
N ILE A 418 -2.35 11.90 6.87
CA ILE A 418 -1.73 12.43 8.10
C ILE A 418 -1.51 13.95 7.99
N ALA A 419 -1.22 14.46 6.79
CA ALA A 419 -1.01 15.89 6.59
C ALA A 419 -2.26 16.71 6.91
N ILE A 420 -3.46 16.17 6.64
CA ILE A 420 -4.73 16.79 7.03
C ILE A 420 -4.88 16.83 8.56
N THR A 421 -4.55 15.74 9.25
CA THR A 421 -4.55 15.69 10.73
C THR A 421 -3.71 16.81 11.33
N PHE A 422 -2.49 17.01 10.83
CA PHE A 422 -1.61 18.08 11.30
C PHE A 422 -2.16 19.48 11.01
N ARG A 423 -2.86 19.69 9.89
CA ARG A 423 -3.52 20.96 9.58
C ARG A 423 -4.64 21.26 10.57
N LEU A 424 -5.47 20.27 10.90
CA LEU A 424 -6.54 20.42 11.90
C LEU A 424 -5.96 20.74 13.29
N LEU A 425 -4.97 19.96 13.74
CA LEU A 425 -4.34 20.13 15.05
C LEU A 425 -3.60 21.48 15.16
N ARG A 426 -3.09 22.03 14.06
CA ARG A 426 -2.42 23.35 14.04
C ARG A 426 -3.33 24.46 14.56
N PHE A 427 -4.61 24.48 14.19
CA PHE A 427 -5.55 25.51 14.69
C PHE A 427 -5.77 25.37 16.20
N ALA A 428 -5.91 24.15 16.72
CA ALA A 428 -6.02 23.91 18.15
C ALA A 428 -4.75 24.35 18.89
N MET A 429 -3.58 23.99 18.36
CA MET A 429 -2.27 24.42 18.88
C MET A 429 -2.14 25.94 18.89
N LEU A 430 -2.62 26.62 17.85
CA LEU A 430 -2.55 28.07 17.72
C LEU A 430 -3.40 28.77 18.80
N VAL A 431 -4.63 28.29 19.02
CA VAL A 431 -5.53 28.82 20.06
C VAL A 431 -4.94 28.60 21.44
N VAL A 432 -4.45 27.39 21.73
CA VAL A 432 -3.84 27.06 23.02
C VAL A 432 -2.55 27.85 23.25
N GLY A 433 -1.69 27.99 22.23
CA GLY A 433 -0.46 28.78 22.33
C GLY A 433 -0.72 30.28 22.46
N GLY A 434 -1.76 30.80 21.81
CA GLY A 434 -2.15 32.21 21.94
C GLY A 434 -2.84 32.56 23.26
N THR A 435 -3.40 31.59 23.98
CA THR A 435 -4.07 31.80 25.27
C THR A 435 -3.20 31.46 26.48
N LEU A 436 -2.35 30.43 26.37
CA LEU A 436 -1.55 29.90 27.48
C LEU A 436 -0.03 29.96 27.23
N GLY A 437 0.41 30.54 26.12
CA GLY A 437 1.83 30.65 25.76
C GLY A 437 2.51 29.28 25.58
N PHE A 438 3.81 29.19 25.90
CA PHE A 438 4.57 27.94 25.78
C PHE A 438 4.06 26.82 26.68
N PHE A 439 3.51 27.16 27.86
CA PHE A 439 2.91 26.17 28.74
C PHE A 439 1.76 25.43 28.05
N GLY A 440 0.86 26.16 27.38
CA GLY A 440 -0.22 25.57 26.60
C GLY A 440 0.27 24.66 25.48
N ILE A 441 1.29 25.11 24.74
CA ILE A 441 1.88 24.35 23.63
C ILE A 441 2.44 23.02 24.14
N ILE A 442 3.19 23.03 25.24
CA ILE A 442 3.76 21.81 25.82
C ILE A 442 2.65 20.88 26.32
N MET A 443 1.62 21.41 26.98
CA MET A 443 0.46 20.62 27.44
C MET A 443 -0.27 19.96 26.26
N ALA A 444 -0.52 20.70 25.19
CA ALA A 444 -1.19 20.17 24.00
C ALA A 444 -0.33 19.11 23.29
N LEU A 445 0.98 19.31 23.18
CA LEU A 445 1.90 18.29 22.64
C LEU A 445 1.90 17.02 23.50
N MET A 446 1.90 17.15 24.83
CA MET A 446 1.82 15.98 25.72
C MET A 446 0.49 15.24 25.56
N MET A 447 -0.63 15.94 25.41
CA MET A 447 -1.93 15.32 25.13
C MET A 447 -1.94 14.58 23.79
N ILE A 448 -1.38 15.17 22.74
CA ILE A 448 -1.22 14.53 21.43
C ILE A 448 -0.37 13.26 21.55
N LEU A 449 0.78 13.33 22.22
CA LEU A 449 1.67 12.18 22.41
C LEU A 449 1.01 11.08 23.25
N ALA A 450 0.29 11.43 24.30
CA ALA A 450 -0.46 10.48 25.13
C ALA A 450 -1.56 9.78 24.32
N HIS A 451 -2.29 10.52 23.49
CA HIS A 451 -3.30 9.96 22.59
C HIS A 451 -2.66 8.99 21.59
N LEU A 452 -1.59 9.40 20.91
CA LEU A 452 -0.85 8.54 19.98
C LEU A 452 -0.33 7.25 20.64
N ALA A 453 0.11 7.33 21.89
CA ALA A 453 0.58 6.18 22.66
C ALA A 453 -0.55 5.22 23.09
N SER A 454 -1.80 5.71 23.15
CA SER A 454 -2.98 4.90 23.47
C SER A 454 -3.61 4.22 22.25
N LEU A 455 -3.26 4.66 21.04
CA LEU A 455 -3.80 4.10 19.79
C LEU A 455 -3.16 2.76 19.45
N GLU A 456 -3.99 1.88 18.89
CA GLU A 456 -3.58 0.62 18.27
C GLU A 456 -4.21 0.55 16.87
N SER A 457 -3.52 -0.14 15.95
CA SER A 457 -4.02 -0.49 14.62
C SER A 457 -3.99 -2.01 14.50
N PHE A 458 -5.16 -2.65 14.46
CA PHE A 458 -5.33 -4.11 14.37
C PHE A 458 -4.47 -4.88 15.39
N GLY A 459 -4.48 -4.42 16.65
CA GLY A 459 -3.73 -5.02 17.77
C GLY A 459 -2.22 -4.72 17.78
N VAL A 460 -1.74 -3.84 16.88
CA VAL A 460 -0.35 -3.36 16.89
C VAL A 460 -0.32 -1.92 17.43
N PRO A 461 0.53 -1.62 18.44
CA PRO A 461 0.66 -0.26 18.96
C PRO A 461 1.05 0.74 17.87
N TYR A 462 0.30 1.84 17.76
CA TYR A 462 0.43 2.81 16.67
C TYR A 462 1.80 3.50 16.66
N LEU A 463 2.38 3.75 17.84
CA LEU A 463 3.74 4.30 17.99
C LEU A 463 4.86 3.26 17.86
N SER A 464 4.58 2.00 17.54
CA SER A 464 5.64 1.01 17.33
C SER A 464 6.53 1.40 16.14
N PRO A 465 7.88 1.37 16.25
CA PRO A 465 8.70 0.84 17.35
C PRO A 465 9.21 1.89 18.36
N LEU A 466 8.68 3.12 18.36
CA LEU A 466 9.02 4.17 19.34
C LEU A 466 8.48 3.83 20.73
N ALA A 467 7.23 3.36 20.80
CA ALA A 467 6.58 2.91 22.01
C ALA A 467 5.71 1.67 21.70
N PRO A 468 6.02 0.48 22.27
CA PRO A 468 7.16 0.17 23.13
C PRO A 468 8.49 0.26 22.34
N SER A 469 9.51 0.85 22.98
CA SER A 469 10.82 1.06 22.34
C SER A 469 11.49 -0.26 22.00
N ASN A 470 11.83 -0.45 20.73
CA ASN A 470 12.68 -1.55 20.25
C ASN A 470 13.93 -0.98 19.59
N THR A 471 15.04 -0.97 20.33
CA THR A 471 16.32 -0.37 19.91
C THR A 471 16.87 -0.93 18.60
N ARG A 472 16.51 -2.16 18.23
CA ARG A 472 16.92 -2.75 16.94
C ARG A 472 16.16 -2.13 15.76
N GLU A 473 14.91 -1.73 15.96
CA GLU A 473 14.01 -1.21 14.93
C GLU A 473 14.03 0.33 14.85
N LEU A 474 14.39 1.01 15.94
CA LEU A 474 14.59 2.47 15.96
C LEU A 474 15.58 2.97 14.90
N ASN A 475 16.53 2.12 14.53
CA ASN A 475 17.55 2.46 13.54
C ASN A 475 16.99 2.68 12.13
N ASP A 476 15.78 2.18 11.79
CA ASP A 476 15.12 2.44 10.49
C ASP A 476 13.99 3.49 10.60
N VAL A 477 13.80 4.10 11.78
CA VAL A 477 12.81 5.18 12.00
C VAL A 477 13.39 6.52 11.54
N PHE A 478 14.48 6.96 12.17
CA PHE A 478 15.10 8.26 11.90
C PHE A 478 16.20 8.18 10.84
N ILE A 479 17.02 7.15 10.95
CA ILE A 479 18.11 6.86 10.02
C ILE A 479 17.61 5.80 9.05
N ARG A 480 18.02 5.86 7.78
CA ARG A 480 17.73 4.76 6.85
C ARG A 480 18.92 3.82 6.83
N ILE A 481 18.70 2.58 7.25
CA ILE A 481 19.75 1.54 7.24
C ILE A 481 19.93 1.02 5.79
N PRO A 482 21.17 0.72 5.36
CA PRO A 482 21.39 0.06 4.08
C PRO A 482 20.66 -1.29 3.99
N TRP A 483 20.21 -1.65 2.78
CA TRP A 483 19.48 -2.90 2.54
C TRP A 483 20.21 -4.14 3.08
N TRP A 484 21.53 -4.25 2.92
CA TRP A 484 22.32 -5.40 3.39
C TRP A 484 22.35 -5.55 4.93
N ALA A 485 22.09 -4.49 5.69
CA ALA A 485 22.02 -4.53 7.15
C ALA A 485 20.58 -4.67 7.71
N LYS A 486 19.54 -4.57 6.87
CA LYS A 486 18.13 -4.76 7.28
C LYS A 486 17.77 -6.25 7.33
N ILE A 487 18.25 -6.94 8.38
CA ILE A 487 18.17 -8.41 8.53
C ILE A 487 16.80 -8.90 8.99
N PHE A 488 16.10 -8.14 9.85
CA PHE A 488 14.86 -8.56 10.49
C PHE A 488 13.66 -7.75 9.99
N ARG A 489 12.47 -8.36 10.02
CA ARG A 489 11.19 -7.70 9.82
C ARG A 489 10.71 -7.06 11.14
N PRO A 490 9.80 -6.06 11.10
CA PRO A 490 9.27 -5.43 12.30
C PRO A 490 8.58 -6.45 13.21
N HIS A 491 9.02 -6.58 14.46
CA HIS A 491 8.63 -7.68 15.36
C HIS A 491 7.14 -7.66 15.72
N LYS A 492 6.54 -6.48 15.83
CA LYS A 492 5.12 -6.34 16.16
C LYS A 492 4.18 -6.60 14.98
N VAL A 493 4.70 -6.57 13.75
CA VAL A 493 3.91 -6.80 12.53
C VAL A 493 4.15 -8.20 11.97
N ALA A 494 5.40 -8.67 11.97
CA ALA A 494 5.76 -9.96 11.40
C ALA A 494 5.25 -11.15 12.25
N GLY A 495 4.80 -12.18 11.55
CA GLY A 495 4.41 -13.48 12.10
C GLY A 495 5.61 -14.37 12.40
N LYS A 496 5.55 -15.64 11.97
CA LYS A 496 6.56 -16.66 12.27
C LYS A 496 7.91 -16.39 11.56
N ASN A 497 7.87 -15.80 10.37
CA ASN A 497 9.04 -15.52 9.55
C ASN A 497 9.63 -14.13 9.86
N VAL A 498 10.39 -14.02 10.95
CA VAL A 498 10.97 -12.75 11.41
C VAL A 498 12.23 -12.35 10.64
N LYS A 499 12.98 -13.31 10.07
CA LYS A 499 14.25 -13.05 9.38
C LYS A 499 14.01 -12.74 7.90
N ARG A 500 14.36 -11.54 7.46
CA ARG A 500 14.23 -11.09 6.06
C ARG A 500 15.31 -11.67 5.17
N GLN A 501 16.57 -11.63 5.61
CA GLN A 501 17.72 -12.04 4.82
C GLN A 501 18.87 -12.53 5.69
N ASN A 502 19.82 -13.25 5.08
CA ASN A 502 21.08 -13.62 5.71
C ASN A 502 22.10 -12.47 5.60
N TYR A 503 23.12 -12.48 6.44
CA TYR A 503 24.21 -11.51 6.38
C TYR A 503 25.03 -11.77 5.10
N THR A 504 25.06 -10.79 4.20
CA THR A 504 25.66 -10.94 2.85
C THR A 504 26.98 -10.20 2.67
N ARG A 505 27.44 -9.42 3.66
CA ARG A 505 28.71 -8.68 3.62
C ARG A 505 29.55 -8.97 4.85
N SER A 506 30.50 -9.90 4.75
CA SER A 506 31.55 -10.14 5.76
C SER A 506 32.37 -8.89 6.04
#